data_AF-T1A6K0-F1
#
_entry.id   AF-T1A6K0-F1
#
_cell.length_a   1.000
_cell.length_b   1.000
_cell.length_c   1.000
_cell.angle_alpha   90.00
_cell.angle_beta   90.00
_cell.angle_gamma   90.00
#
_symmetry.space_group_name_H-M   'P 1'
#
loop_
_entity.id
_entity.type
_entity.pdbx_description
1 polymer ?
#
loop_
_entity_poly.entity_id
_entity_poly.type
_entity_poly.pdbx_seq_one_letter_code
_entity_poly.pdbx_strand_id
1 'polypeptide(L)'
;AIVALVLPKSAFSVGYAAVLVLTMFIIFEVTQTLGPGGTDFVYPQEIFPTSIRATGQGFGTSFSRIGAILGLTAFPVLVSISGLGLGLLFFFAFSVLGLLATLFLGIETMGKTLEQINEDSSQPER
;
A
#
# COMPACT_ATOMS: atom_id res chain seq x y z
N ALA A 1 -0.66 -42.84 -12.32
CA ALA A 1 0.42 -43.42 -11.49
C ALA A 1 1.81 -43.23 -12.10
N ILE A 2 2.00 -43.34 -13.43
CA ILE A 2 3.33 -43.31 -14.06
C ILE A 2 3.92 -41.88 -14.22
N VAL A 3 3.08 -40.85 -14.38
CA VAL A 3 3.53 -39.44 -14.51
C VAL A 3 4.14 -38.88 -13.22
N ALA A 4 3.77 -39.43 -12.06
CA ALA A 4 4.30 -38.98 -10.76
C ALA A 4 5.72 -39.51 -10.44
N LEU A 5 6.23 -40.48 -11.21
CA LEU A 5 7.52 -41.13 -10.94
C LEU A 5 8.72 -40.43 -11.63
N VAL A 6 8.45 -39.56 -12.61
CA VAL A 6 9.49 -38.86 -13.40
C VAL A 6 9.74 -37.43 -12.88
N LEU A 7 8.88 -36.91 -12.03
CA LEU A 7 9.08 -35.58 -11.45
C LEU A 7 10.09 -35.66 -10.30
N PRO A 8 11.22 -34.93 -10.37
CA PRO A 8 12.17 -34.90 -9.27
C PRO A 8 11.45 -34.41 -7.99
N LYS A 9 11.82 -34.94 -6.82
CA LYS A 9 11.21 -34.55 -5.52
C LYS A 9 11.19 -33.03 -5.30
N SER A 10 12.11 -32.29 -5.93
CA SER A 10 12.11 -30.83 -5.99
C SER A 10 10.86 -30.24 -6.64
N ALA A 11 10.32 -30.84 -7.71
CA ALA A 11 9.10 -30.40 -8.37
C ALA A 11 7.85 -30.52 -7.46
N PHE A 12 7.80 -31.56 -6.62
CA PHE A 12 6.71 -31.72 -5.63
C PHE A 12 6.84 -30.71 -4.48
N SER A 13 8.06 -30.42 -4.02
CA SER A 13 8.31 -29.36 -3.03
C SER A 13 8.02 -27.95 -3.55
N VAL A 14 8.31 -27.69 -4.83
CA VAL A 14 8.02 -26.43 -5.51
C VAL A 14 6.52 -26.25 -5.68
N GLY A 15 5.77 -27.31 -5.95
CA GLY A 15 4.29 -27.25 -6.01
C GLY A 15 3.68 -26.82 -4.68
N TYR A 16 4.11 -27.41 -3.56
CA TYR A 16 3.62 -27.04 -2.23
C TYR A 16 4.02 -25.61 -1.83
N ALA A 17 5.29 -25.24 -2.09
CA ALA A 17 5.77 -23.88 -1.84
C ALA A 17 5.02 -22.84 -2.68
N ALA A 18 4.75 -23.13 -3.95
CA ALA A 18 4.00 -22.24 -4.83
C ALA A 18 2.57 -22.03 -4.34
N VAL A 19 1.87 -23.11 -3.95
CA VAL A 19 0.51 -22.99 -3.38
C VAL A 19 0.53 -22.16 -2.10
N LEU A 20 1.48 -22.42 -1.20
CA LEU A 20 1.58 -21.66 0.06
C LEU A 20 1.87 -20.18 -0.19
N VAL A 21 2.82 -19.84 -1.07
CA VAL A 21 3.13 -18.45 -1.42
C VAL A 21 1.94 -17.76 -2.08
N LEU A 22 1.24 -18.44 -3.00
CA LEU A 22 0.04 -17.91 -3.64
C LEU A 22 -1.08 -17.66 -2.64
N THR A 23 -1.32 -18.58 -1.71
CA THR A 23 -2.33 -18.39 -0.65
C THR A 23 -1.97 -17.22 0.24
N MET A 24 -0.72 -17.11 0.68
CA MET A 24 -0.26 -15.96 1.49
C MET A 24 -0.38 -14.64 0.71
N PHE A 25 -0.04 -14.64 -0.57
CA PHE A 25 -0.16 -13.47 -1.43
C PHE A 25 -1.63 -13.04 -1.60
N ILE A 26 -2.56 -13.97 -1.82
CA ILE A 26 -3.99 -13.66 -1.91
C ILE A 26 -4.50 -13.06 -0.61
N ILE A 27 -4.15 -13.65 0.54
CA ILE A 27 -4.55 -13.11 1.86
C ILE A 27 -4.01 -11.69 2.05
N PHE A 28 -2.76 -11.47 1.65
CA PHE A 28 -2.13 -10.14 1.69
C PHE A 28 -2.89 -9.12 0.82
N GLU A 29 -3.16 -9.44 -0.45
CA GLU A 29 -3.87 -8.56 -1.38
C GLU A 29 -5.30 -8.24 -0.94
N VAL A 30 -6.02 -9.24 -0.40
CA VAL A 30 -7.35 -9.04 0.18
C VAL A 30 -7.29 -8.08 1.36
N THR A 31 -6.31 -8.25 2.25
CA THR A 31 -6.12 -7.38 3.41
C THR A 31 -5.74 -5.96 2.98
N GLN A 32 -4.89 -5.82 1.96
CA GLN A 32 -4.51 -4.51 1.39
C GLN A 32 -5.72 -3.79 0.80
N THR A 33 -6.57 -4.50 0.05
CA THR A 33 -7.76 -3.93 -0.58
C THR A 33 -8.80 -3.50 0.46
N LEU A 34 -9.00 -4.29 1.52
CA LEU A 34 -9.97 -3.99 2.58
C LEU A 34 -9.50 -2.89 3.54
N GLY A 35 -8.19 -2.71 3.71
CA GLY A 35 -7.63 -1.68 4.58
C GLY A 35 -7.12 -0.48 3.78
N PRO A 36 -5.80 -0.29 3.64
CA PRO A 36 -5.22 0.92 3.06
C PRO A 36 -5.67 1.23 1.63
N GLY A 37 -5.84 0.20 0.78
CA GLY A 37 -6.20 0.38 -0.63
C GLY A 37 -7.61 0.92 -0.82
N GLY A 38 -8.57 0.48 0.02
CA GLY A 38 -9.92 1.01 0.02
C GLY A 38 -9.97 2.45 0.54
N THR A 39 -9.29 2.72 1.66
CA THR A 39 -9.26 4.06 2.26
C THR A 39 -8.56 5.07 1.35
N ASP A 40 -7.45 4.73 0.69
CA ASP A 40 -6.74 5.62 -0.25
C ASP A 40 -7.60 6.03 -1.46
N PHE A 41 -8.56 5.19 -1.85
CA PHE A 41 -9.48 5.51 -2.94
C PHE A 41 -10.66 6.39 -2.49
N VAL A 42 -11.23 6.11 -1.31
CA VAL A 42 -12.43 6.78 -0.82
C VAL A 42 -12.10 8.11 -0.14
N TYR A 43 -11.04 8.16 0.65
CA TYR A 43 -10.69 9.30 1.50
C TYR A 43 -10.50 10.63 0.73
N PRO A 44 -9.79 10.68 -0.41
CA PRO A 44 -9.72 11.90 -1.22
C PRO A 44 -11.10 12.36 -1.74
N GLN A 45 -12.04 11.43 -1.92
CA GLN A 45 -13.39 11.75 -2.37
C GLN A 45 -14.24 12.39 -1.27
N GLU A 46 -13.90 12.14 -0.01
CA GLU A 46 -14.59 12.70 1.16
C GLU A 46 -14.04 14.06 1.55
N ILE A 47 -12.74 14.30 1.37
CA ILE A 47 -12.08 15.55 1.74
C ILE A 47 -12.08 16.61 0.63
N PHE A 48 -12.05 16.20 -0.65
CA PHE A 48 -11.96 17.16 -1.75
C PHE A 48 -13.33 17.46 -2.37
N PRO A 49 -13.63 18.75 -2.65
CA PRO A 49 -14.83 19.09 -3.39
C PRO A 49 -14.76 18.54 -4.80
N THR A 50 -15.93 18.20 -5.35
CA THR A 50 -16.09 17.48 -6.64
C THR A 50 -15.31 18.13 -7.79
N SER A 51 -15.14 19.45 -7.77
CA SER A 51 -14.43 20.21 -8.81
C SER A 51 -12.93 19.88 -8.92
N ILE A 52 -12.25 19.55 -7.80
CA ILE A 52 -10.80 19.29 -7.77
C ILE A 52 -10.45 17.85 -7.41
N ARG A 53 -11.46 17.03 -7.11
CA ARG A 53 -11.29 15.67 -6.61
C ARG A 53 -10.44 14.78 -7.51
N ALA A 54 -10.66 14.84 -8.83
CA ALA A 54 -9.88 14.09 -9.81
C ALA A 54 -8.39 14.50 -9.80
N THR A 55 -8.11 15.80 -9.66
CA THR A 55 -6.75 16.33 -9.57
C THR A 55 -6.06 15.89 -8.28
N GLY A 56 -6.77 15.95 -7.14
CA GLY A 56 -6.26 15.47 -5.85
C GLY A 56 -5.87 14.00 -5.89
N GLN A 57 -6.78 13.13 -6.37
CA GLN A 57 -6.50 11.69 -6.52
C GLN A 57 -5.35 11.43 -7.49
N GLY A 58 -5.31 12.13 -8.62
CA GLY A 58 -4.26 11.99 -9.63
C GLY A 58 -2.88 12.37 -9.11
N PHE A 59 -2.80 13.44 -8.33
CA PHE A 59 -1.56 13.87 -7.69
C PHE A 59 -1.04 12.79 -6.74
N GLY A 60 -1.87 12.31 -5.79
CA GLY A 60 -1.51 11.23 -4.86
C GLY A 60 -1.06 9.95 -5.58
N THR A 61 -1.81 9.54 -6.61
CA THR A 61 -1.46 8.38 -7.44
C THR A 61 -0.11 8.54 -8.12
N SER A 62 0.23 9.75 -8.56
CA SER A 62 1.51 10.03 -9.23
C SER A 62 2.70 9.84 -8.28
N PHE A 63 2.60 10.33 -7.03
CA PHE A 63 3.63 10.08 -6.01
C PHE A 63 3.75 8.60 -5.66
N SER A 64 2.62 7.89 -5.57
CA SER A 64 2.62 6.43 -5.37
C SER A 64 3.39 5.71 -6.49
N ARG A 65 3.20 6.11 -7.75
CA ARG A 65 3.93 5.53 -8.89
C ARG A 65 5.42 5.85 -8.87
N ILE A 66 5.82 7.07 -8.51
CA ILE A 66 7.23 7.43 -8.34
C ILE A 66 7.86 6.58 -7.24
N GLY A 67 7.18 6.47 -6.08
CA GLY A 67 7.62 5.62 -4.97
C GLY A 67 7.78 4.15 -5.37
N ALA A 68 6.85 3.62 -6.17
CA ALA A 68 6.93 2.24 -6.67
C ALA A 68 8.14 2.02 -7.59
N ILE A 69 8.44 2.97 -8.50
CA ILE A 69 9.62 2.89 -9.37
C ILE A 69 10.91 2.95 -8.54
N LEU A 70 10.98 3.87 -7.58
CA LEU A 70 12.13 3.99 -6.68
C LEU A 70 12.30 2.74 -5.82
N GLY A 71 11.22 2.21 -5.25
CA GLY A 71 11.25 0.97 -4.49
C GLY A 71 11.74 -0.20 -5.33
N LEU A 72 11.21 -0.37 -6.54
CA LEU A 72 11.61 -1.46 -7.44
C LEU A 72 13.08 -1.37 -7.87
N THR A 73 13.61 -0.17 -8.10
CA THR A 73 14.97 0.04 -8.62
C THR A 73 16.02 0.15 -7.51
N ALA A 74 15.72 0.86 -6.42
CA ALA A 74 16.65 1.10 -5.32
C ALA A 74 16.70 -0.05 -4.32
N PHE A 75 15.60 -0.77 -4.09
CA PHE A 75 15.58 -1.85 -3.09
C PHE A 75 16.57 -2.99 -3.40
N PRO A 76 16.67 -3.52 -4.63
CA PRO A 76 17.65 -4.56 -4.93
C PRO A 76 19.10 -4.12 -4.68
N VAL A 77 19.40 -2.85 -4.99
CA VAL A 77 20.72 -2.24 -4.75
C VAL A 77 20.97 -2.09 -3.24
N LEU A 78 19.97 -1.67 -2.48
CA LEU A 78 20.07 -1.55 -1.04
C LEU A 78 20.31 -2.92 -0.38
N VAL A 79 19.60 -3.95 -0.81
CA VAL A 79 19.76 -5.32 -0.31
C VAL A 79 21.12 -5.90 -0.68
N SER A 80 21.66 -5.60 -1.86
CA SER A 80 22.98 -6.11 -2.27
C SER A 80 24.14 -5.51 -1.47
N ILE A 81 24.01 -4.27 -1.02
CA ILE A 81 25.06 -3.57 -0.25
C ILE A 81 24.91 -3.80 1.26
N SER A 82 23.68 -3.76 1.78
CA SER A 82 23.38 -3.72 3.23
C SER A 82 22.74 -4.99 3.78
N GLY A 83 22.39 -5.94 2.92
CA GLY A 83 21.67 -7.16 3.28
C GLY A 83 20.16 -6.96 3.44
N LEU A 84 19.43 -8.07 3.46
CA LEU A 84 17.97 -8.06 3.49
C LEU A 84 17.39 -7.39 4.74
N GLY A 85 18.03 -7.58 5.91
CA GLY A 85 17.54 -7.03 7.17
C GLY A 85 17.47 -5.51 7.19
N LEU A 86 18.52 -4.82 6.72
CA LEU A 86 18.53 -3.35 6.63
C LEU A 86 17.59 -2.84 5.53
N GLY A 87 17.46 -3.56 4.42
CA GLY A 87 16.47 -3.25 3.38
C GLY A 87 15.03 -3.31 3.90
N LEU A 88 14.70 -4.27 4.75
CA LEU A 88 13.37 -4.36 5.37
C LEU A 88 13.14 -3.28 6.43
N LEU A 89 14.17 -2.94 7.22
CA LEU A 89 14.08 -1.83 8.19
C LEU A 89 13.87 -0.48 7.51
N PHE A 90 14.42 -0.29 6.31
CA PHE A 90 14.16 0.90 5.51
C PHE A 90 12.65 1.04 5.18
N PHE A 91 12.02 -0.01 4.66
CA PHE A 91 10.57 0.04 4.38
C PHE A 91 9.73 0.16 5.65
N PHE A 92 10.14 -0.49 6.73
CA PHE A 92 9.49 -0.32 8.03
C PHE A 92 9.52 1.14 8.49
N ALA A 93 10.66 1.82 8.38
CA ALA A 93 10.77 3.24 8.72
C ALA A 93 9.84 4.11 7.86
N PHE A 94 9.76 3.87 6.55
CA PHE A 94 8.82 4.57 5.66
C PHE A 94 7.36 4.29 6.03
N SER A 95 7.02 3.07 6.42
CA SER A 95 5.67 2.72 6.88
C SER A 95 5.31 3.44 8.17
N VAL A 96 6.24 3.54 9.13
CA VAL A 96 6.04 4.31 10.37
C VAL A 96 5.87 5.81 10.06
N LEU A 97 6.68 6.36 9.16
CA LEU A 97 6.52 7.76 8.73
C LEU A 97 5.14 8.00 8.09
N GLY A 98 4.67 7.08 7.25
CA GLY A 98 3.32 7.12 6.68
C GLY A 98 2.24 7.10 7.76
N LEU A 99 2.37 6.21 8.75
CA LEU A 99 1.44 6.14 9.88
C LEU A 99 1.42 7.45 10.67
N LEU A 100 2.58 8.02 10.99
CA LEU A 100 2.67 9.29 11.70
C LEU A 100 2.05 10.43 10.88
N ALA A 101 2.32 10.47 9.57
CA ALA A 101 1.70 11.46 8.68
C ALA A 101 0.17 11.33 8.71
N THR A 102 -0.38 10.11 8.65
CA THR A 102 -1.83 9.90 8.76
C THR A 102 -2.38 10.33 10.13
N LEU A 103 -1.67 10.07 11.23
CA LEU A 103 -2.14 10.45 12.56
C LEU A 103 -2.13 11.97 12.79
N PHE A 104 -1.17 12.70 12.21
CA PHE A 104 -1.04 14.15 12.42
C PHE A 104 -1.75 14.99 11.36
N LEU A 105 -1.80 14.55 10.10
CA LEU A 105 -2.39 15.30 8.99
C LEU A 105 -3.76 14.74 8.57
N GLY A 106 -4.12 13.54 9.04
CA GLY A 106 -5.42 12.94 8.75
C GLY A 106 -6.56 13.74 9.35
N ILE A 107 -7.59 13.97 8.55
CA ILE A 107 -8.84 14.59 8.93
C ILE A 107 -9.86 13.47 9.10
N GLU A 108 -10.53 13.39 10.24
CA GLU A 108 -11.58 12.40 10.45
C GLU A 108 -12.81 12.75 9.61
N THR A 109 -13.19 11.84 8.70
CA THR A 109 -14.33 12.00 7.78
C THR A 109 -15.56 11.20 8.22
N MET A 110 -15.42 10.25 9.15
CA MET A 110 -16.51 9.37 9.55
C MET A 110 -17.68 10.15 10.18
N GLY A 111 -18.87 9.98 9.61
CA GLY A 111 -20.11 10.56 10.12
C GLY A 111 -20.29 12.05 9.83
N LYS A 112 -19.43 12.67 9.02
CA LYS A 112 -19.57 14.05 8.54
C LYS A 112 -20.03 14.07 7.09
N THR A 113 -20.81 15.09 6.70
CA THR A 113 -21.10 15.33 5.28
C THR A 113 -19.94 16.09 4.63
N LEU A 114 -19.88 16.05 3.30
CA LEU A 114 -18.84 16.74 2.53
C LEU A 114 -18.88 18.26 2.78
N GLU A 115 -20.07 18.83 2.95
CA GLU A 115 -20.25 20.25 3.25
C GLU A 115 -19.65 20.61 4.61
N GLN A 116 -19.89 19.79 5.64
CA GLN A 116 -19.34 20.00 6.98
C GLN A 116 -17.80 19.94 6.99
N ILE A 117 -17.20 19.03 6.21
CA ILE A 117 -15.72 18.91 6.10
C ILE A 117 -15.13 20.14 5.39
N ASN A 118 -15.80 20.66 4.35
CA ASN A 118 -15.36 21.85 3.62
C ASN A 118 -15.57 23.15 4.45
N GLU A 119 -16.60 23.21 5.29
CA GLU A 119 -16.83 24.32 6.22
C GLU A 119 -15.80 24.32 7.36
N ASP A 120 -15.56 23.17 8.00
CA ASP A 120 -14.53 23.01 9.06
C ASP A 120 -13.13 23.38 8.55
N SER A 121 -12.81 23.04 7.30
CA SER A 121 -11.51 23.34 6.68
C SER A 121 -11.37 24.78 6.16
N SER A 122 -12.47 25.54 6.06
CA SER A 122 -12.46 26.94 5.62
C SER A 122 -12.44 27.95 6.77
N GLN A 123 -12.60 27.51 8.02
CA GLN A 123 -12.40 28.35 9.20
C GLN A 123 -10.91 28.41 9.57
N PRO A 124 -10.25 29.59 9.57
CA PRO A 124 -8.79 29.74 9.63
C PRO A 124 -8.17 29.57 11.03
N GLU A 125 -8.80 28.86 11.97
CA GLU A 125 -8.22 28.63 13.30
C GLU A 125 -8.49 27.20 13.79
N ARG A 126 -7.51 26.31 13.58
CA ARG A 126 -6.89 25.43 14.58
C ARG A 126 -5.61 24.80 14.03
#